data_AF-A0A835P921-F1
#
_entry.id   AF-A0A835P921-F1
#
_cell.length_a   1.000
_cell.length_b   1.000
_cell.length_c   1.000
_cell.angle_alpha   90.00
_cell.angle_beta   90.00
_cell.angle_gamma   90.00
#
_symmetry.space_group_name_H-M   'P 1'
#
loop_
_entity.id
_entity.type
_entity.pdbx_description
1 polymer ?
#
loop_
_entity_poly.entity_id
_entity_poly.type
_entity_poly.pdbx_seq_one_letter_code
_entity_poly.pdbx_strand_id
1 'polypeptide(L)'
;MDNGDGIAVGWLGHPVFRDKEGLELFVRRMPNLFETFPVVLVDRDGIVRADVPFRRAESKYSVEQVGVTVEFYGGELNGVSYSDPATVKKYARRAQLGEIFELDRATLKSDGVFRSSPRGWFTFGHATFALLFFFGHIWHGARTLFRDVFAVQVATGFAMTFYYRPTVTEAFSSVQYIMTEVNLGWLIRSVHRWSASMMVLMMILHVFRVYLTGGFKKPRELTWVTGVVLAVLTASFGVTGYSLPRDQIGYWAVKM
;
A
#
# COMPACT_ATOMS: atom_id res chain seq x y z
N MET A 1 -21.08 -0.35 -14.19
CA MET A 1 -20.70 -1.64 -14.79
C MET A 1 -21.32 -1.73 -16.17
N ASP A 2 -22.59 -1.32 -16.29
CA ASP A 2 -23.44 -1.30 -17.49
C ASP A 2 -22.83 -0.62 -18.74
N ASN A 3 -22.03 0.43 -18.58
CA ASN A 3 -21.28 1.05 -19.71
C ASN A 3 -20.23 0.11 -20.33
N GLY A 4 -19.89 -0.98 -19.64
CA GLY A 4 -18.96 -2.01 -20.08
C GLY A 4 -19.68 -3.10 -20.85
N ASP A 5 -20.28 -4.04 -20.14
CA ASP A 5 -20.93 -5.23 -20.69
C ASP A 5 -22.37 -4.99 -21.21
N GLY A 6 -23.10 -4.06 -20.61
CA GLY A 6 -24.46 -3.69 -21.00
C GLY A 6 -25.45 -3.79 -19.84
N ILE A 7 -26.70 -3.36 -20.06
CA ILE A 7 -27.78 -3.51 -19.08
C ILE A 7 -28.35 -4.93 -19.20
N ALA A 8 -28.37 -5.69 -18.10
CA ALA A 8 -28.94 -7.04 -18.11
C ALA A 8 -30.47 -6.99 -18.29
N VAL A 9 -30.97 -7.73 -19.29
CA VAL A 9 -32.40 -7.77 -19.66
C VAL A 9 -33.06 -9.04 -19.14
N GLY A 10 -32.47 -10.20 -19.44
CA GLY A 10 -33.06 -11.49 -19.13
C GLY A 10 -32.01 -12.59 -19.01
N TRP A 11 -32.34 -13.65 -18.26
CA TRP A 11 -31.53 -14.85 -18.18
C TRP A 11 -31.88 -15.79 -19.34
N LEU A 12 -30.87 -16.20 -20.11
CA LEU A 12 -31.07 -17.03 -21.31
C LEU A 12 -31.32 -18.50 -20.99
N GLY A 13 -31.07 -18.93 -19.74
CA GLY A 13 -31.15 -20.32 -19.32
C GLY A 13 -29.78 -20.95 -19.08
N HIS A 14 -29.78 -22.11 -18.43
CA HIS A 14 -28.57 -22.85 -18.15
C HIS A 14 -28.15 -23.68 -19.39
N PRO A 15 -26.97 -23.43 -19.98
CA PRO A 15 -26.49 -24.16 -21.15
C PRO A 15 -25.87 -25.50 -20.73
N VAL A 16 -26.37 -26.59 -21.30
CA VAL A 16 -25.79 -27.93 -21.16
C VAL A 16 -25.14 -28.32 -22.48
N PHE A 17 -23.84 -28.55 -22.46
CA PHE A 17 -23.10 -28.98 -23.65
C PHE A 17 -23.02 -30.51 -23.68
N ARG A 18 -23.21 -31.11 -24.85
CA ARG A 18 -23.08 -32.56 -25.04
C ARG A 18 -22.29 -32.88 -26.29
N ASP A 19 -21.47 -33.92 -26.26
CA ASP A 19 -20.84 -34.44 -27.47
C ASP A 19 -21.83 -35.28 -28.32
N LYS A 20 -21.35 -35.82 -29.44
CA LYS A 20 -22.11 -36.71 -30.32
C LYS A 20 -22.56 -38.03 -29.64
N GLU A 21 -21.89 -38.43 -28.56
CA GLU A 21 -22.19 -39.64 -27.78
C GLU A 21 -23.20 -39.35 -26.66
N GLY A 22 -23.58 -38.07 -26.48
CA GLY A 22 -24.52 -37.61 -25.47
C GLY A 22 -23.87 -37.37 -24.10
N LEU A 23 -22.54 -37.46 -23.99
CA LEU A 23 -21.81 -37.17 -22.76
C LEU A 23 -21.85 -35.67 -22.47
N GLU A 24 -22.17 -35.32 -21.23
CA GLU A 24 -22.22 -33.95 -20.76
C GLU A 24 -20.82 -33.36 -20.61
N LEU A 25 -20.64 -32.15 -21.14
CA LEU A 25 -19.40 -31.40 -21.13
C LEU A 25 -19.54 -30.08 -20.36
N PHE A 26 -18.47 -29.70 -19.66
CA PHE A 26 -18.40 -28.51 -18.83
C PHE A 26 -17.37 -27.53 -19.39
N VAL A 27 -17.78 -26.28 -19.58
CA VAL A 27 -16.85 -25.22 -20.00
C VAL A 27 -15.99 -24.79 -18.80
N ARG A 28 -14.67 -24.81 -18.97
CA ARG A 28 -13.73 -24.32 -17.96
C ARG A 28 -13.92 -22.80 -17.76
N ARG A 29 -14.22 -22.38 -16.53
CA ARG A 29 -14.44 -20.95 -16.20
C ARG A 29 -13.14 -20.15 -16.25
N MET A 30 -13.25 -18.87 -16.63
CA MET A 30 -12.15 -17.90 -16.59
C MET A 30 -11.80 -17.53 -15.14
N PRO A 31 -10.54 -17.69 -14.70
CA PRO A 31 -10.10 -17.18 -13.40
C PRO A 31 -9.91 -15.66 -13.42
N ASN A 32 -10.09 -15.01 -12.28
CA ASN A 32 -10.07 -13.54 -12.14
C ASN A 32 -8.77 -12.84 -12.58
N LEU A 33 -7.66 -13.55 -12.70
CA LEU A 33 -6.35 -12.98 -13.08
C LEU A 33 -6.22 -12.78 -14.60
N PHE A 34 -7.01 -13.49 -15.40
CA PHE A 34 -6.85 -13.54 -16.85
C PHE A 34 -7.76 -12.53 -17.55
N GLU A 35 -7.18 -11.73 -18.46
CA GLU A 35 -7.93 -10.84 -19.37
C GLU A 35 -8.55 -11.60 -20.55
N THR A 36 -7.85 -12.65 -21.01
CA THR A 36 -8.32 -13.56 -22.05
C THR A 36 -8.04 -14.99 -21.61
N PHE A 37 -8.95 -15.91 -21.91
CA PHE A 37 -8.81 -17.30 -21.48
C PHE A 37 -9.40 -18.24 -22.54
N PRO A 38 -8.77 -19.40 -22.81
CA PRO A 38 -9.19 -20.30 -23.89
C PRO A 38 -10.51 -21.01 -23.56
N VAL A 39 -11.22 -21.43 -24.61
CA VAL A 39 -12.42 -22.24 -24.47
C VAL A 39 -12.01 -23.71 -24.48
N VAL A 40 -12.18 -24.36 -23.34
CA VAL A 40 -11.93 -25.79 -23.15
C VAL A 40 -13.14 -26.41 -22.49
N LEU A 41 -13.61 -27.52 -23.05
CA LEU A 41 -14.70 -28.33 -22.54
C LEU A 41 -14.14 -29.63 -21.99
N VAL A 42 -14.49 -29.92 -20.75
CA VAL A 42 -14.07 -31.13 -20.02
C VAL A 42 -15.27 -31.99 -19.67
N ASP A 43 -15.08 -33.28 -19.52
CA ASP A 43 -16.10 -34.14 -18.92
C ASP A 43 -16.13 -34.00 -17.38
N ARG A 44 -16.94 -34.83 -16.72
CA ARG A 44 -17.08 -34.86 -15.25
C ARG A 44 -15.78 -35.23 -14.53
N ASP A 45 -14.89 -35.97 -15.19
CA ASP A 45 -13.61 -36.41 -14.66
C ASP A 45 -12.48 -35.39 -14.92
N GLY A 46 -12.80 -34.28 -15.59
CA GLY A 46 -11.85 -33.22 -15.93
C GLY A 46 -11.00 -33.53 -17.17
N ILE A 47 -11.34 -34.57 -17.94
CA ILE A 47 -10.65 -34.92 -19.18
C ILE A 47 -11.14 -33.99 -20.29
N VAL A 48 -10.22 -33.43 -21.07
CA VAL A 48 -10.54 -32.55 -22.19
C VAL A 48 -11.22 -33.35 -23.30
N ARG A 49 -12.41 -32.90 -23.71
CA ARG A 49 -13.21 -33.53 -24.77
C ARG A 49 -13.41 -32.64 -25.98
N ALA A 50 -13.48 -31.32 -25.79
CA ALA A 50 -13.57 -30.38 -26.91
C ALA A 50 -12.86 -29.05 -26.60
N ASP A 51 -12.41 -28.34 -27.63
CA ASP A 51 -11.81 -27.02 -27.53
C ASP A 51 -12.12 -26.13 -28.76
N VAL A 52 -11.75 -24.85 -28.64
CA VAL A 52 -11.66 -23.95 -29.79
C VAL A 52 -10.19 -23.78 -30.14
N PRO A 53 -9.66 -24.54 -31.12
CA PRO A 53 -8.23 -24.59 -31.38
C PRO A 53 -7.73 -23.27 -31.96
N PHE A 54 -6.58 -22.79 -31.48
CA PHE A 54 -5.91 -21.62 -32.05
C PHE A 54 -5.31 -21.95 -33.42
N ARG A 55 -4.56 -23.05 -33.53
CA ARG A 55 -4.05 -23.58 -34.81
C ARG A 55 -4.94 -24.73 -35.28
N ARG A 56 -5.54 -24.59 -36.47
CA ARG A 56 -6.50 -25.57 -37.00
C ARG A 56 -5.86 -26.79 -37.68
N ALA A 57 -4.61 -26.68 -38.12
CA ALA A 57 -3.95 -27.71 -38.94
C ALA A 57 -3.83 -29.08 -38.22
N GLU A 58 -3.69 -29.08 -36.90
CA GLU A 58 -3.50 -30.29 -36.07
C GLU A 58 -4.62 -30.47 -35.04
N SER A 59 -5.77 -29.84 -35.28
CA SER A 59 -6.91 -29.92 -34.36
C SER A 59 -7.46 -31.35 -34.28
N LYS A 60 -7.65 -31.83 -33.05
CA LYS A 60 -8.27 -33.14 -32.74
C LYS A 60 -9.56 -33.03 -31.93
N TYR A 61 -9.76 -31.91 -31.25
CA TYR A 61 -10.84 -31.70 -30.30
C TYR A 61 -11.77 -30.56 -30.71
N SER A 62 -11.79 -30.17 -32.00
CA SER A 62 -12.64 -29.05 -32.39
C SER A 62 -14.12 -29.40 -32.21
N VAL A 63 -14.92 -28.38 -31.91
CA VAL A 63 -16.38 -28.47 -31.80
C VAL A 63 -17.02 -29.19 -32.99
N GLU A 64 -16.50 -28.98 -34.21
CA GLU A 64 -16.96 -29.63 -35.44
C GLU A 64 -16.62 -31.12 -35.48
N GLN A 65 -15.41 -31.52 -35.05
CA GLN A 65 -14.95 -32.91 -35.07
C GLN A 65 -15.64 -33.75 -34.00
N VAL A 66 -15.85 -33.17 -32.82
CA VAL A 66 -16.48 -33.82 -31.66
C VAL A 66 -18.01 -33.85 -31.80
N GLY A 67 -18.58 -32.92 -32.57
CA GLY A 67 -20.03 -32.81 -32.77
C GLY A 67 -20.73 -32.27 -31.53
N VAL A 68 -20.17 -31.24 -30.90
CA VAL A 68 -20.73 -30.69 -29.66
C VAL A 68 -22.02 -29.92 -29.97
N THR A 69 -23.04 -30.18 -29.17
CA THR A 69 -24.33 -29.48 -29.17
C THR A 69 -24.52 -28.73 -27.86
N VAL A 70 -25.40 -27.73 -27.86
CA VAL A 70 -25.81 -27.03 -26.64
C VAL A 70 -27.32 -27.01 -26.54
N GLU A 71 -27.85 -27.33 -25.37
CA GLU A 71 -29.28 -27.28 -25.04
C GLU A 71 -29.48 -26.40 -23.81
N PHE A 72 -30.51 -25.55 -23.82
CA PHE A 72 -30.80 -24.62 -22.75
C PHE A 72 -31.97 -25.11 -21.87
N TYR A 73 -31.79 -24.98 -20.56
CA TYR A 73 -32.79 -25.33 -19.55
C TYR A 73 -33.13 -24.11 -18.69
N GLY A 74 -34.42 -23.77 -18.62
CA GLY A 74 -34.90 -22.54 -17.98
C GLY A 74 -34.59 -21.28 -18.78
N GLY A 75 -35.01 -20.12 -18.27
CA GLY A 75 -34.79 -18.83 -18.90
C GLY A 75 -35.51 -18.66 -20.24
N GLU A 76 -35.04 -17.71 -21.05
CA GLU A 76 -35.67 -17.34 -22.33
C GLU A 76 -35.52 -18.41 -23.42
N LEU A 77 -34.40 -19.15 -23.45
CA LEU A 77 -34.14 -20.19 -24.46
C LEU A 77 -34.51 -21.59 -23.98
N ASN A 78 -35.43 -21.73 -23.03
CA ASN A 78 -35.78 -23.03 -22.46
C ASN A 78 -36.24 -24.04 -23.52
N GLY A 79 -35.61 -25.22 -23.54
CA GLY A 79 -35.90 -26.31 -24.48
C GLY A 79 -35.36 -26.09 -25.90
N VAL A 80 -34.56 -25.05 -26.12
CA VAL A 80 -33.93 -24.78 -27.41
C VAL A 80 -32.56 -25.47 -27.47
N SER A 81 -32.31 -26.21 -28.56
CA SER A 81 -31.03 -26.84 -28.84
C SER A 81 -30.39 -26.30 -30.12
N TYR A 82 -29.07 -26.16 -30.09
CA TYR A 82 -28.26 -25.73 -31.22
C TYR A 82 -27.17 -26.77 -31.51
N SER A 83 -27.04 -27.13 -32.78
CA SER A 83 -26.02 -28.03 -33.30
C SER A 83 -25.03 -27.35 -34.25
N ASP A 84 -25.31 -26.11 -34.66
CA ASP A 84 -24.42 -25.40 -35.56
C ASP A 84 -23.12 -24.99 -34.83
N PRO A 85 -21.94 -25.37 -35.34
CA PRO A 85 -20.69 -25.15 -34.62
C PRO A 85 -20.41 -23.66 -34.30
N ALA A 86 -20.89 -22.74 -35.14
CA ALA A 86 -20.69 -21.32 -34.93
C ALA A 86 -21.40 -20.81 -33.66
N THR A 87 -22.67 -21.18 -33.47
CA THR A 87 -23.49 -20.81 -32.32
C THR A 87 -23.06 -21.56 -31.07
N VAL A 88 -22.72 -22.86 -31.18
CA VAL A 88 -22.17 -23.64 -30.07
C VAL A 88 -20.89 -22.97 -29.54
N LYS A 89 -19.95 -22.61 -30.42
CA LYS A 89 -18.73 -21.86 -30.03
C LYS A 89 -19.04 -20.49 -29.43
N LYS A 90 -20.07 -19.80 -29.92
CA LYS A 90 -20.51 -18.50 -29.36
C LYS A 90 -20.97 -18.67 -27.92
N TYR A 91 -21.85 -19.64 -27.63
CA TYR A 91 -22.33 -19.87 -26.27
C TYR A 91 -21.27 -20.47 -25.36
N ALA A 92 -20.39 -21.33 -25.86
CA ALA A 92 -19.25 -21.84 -25.09
C ALA A 92 -18.32 -20.70 -24.60
N ARG A 93 -18.02 -19.71 -25.46
CA ARG A 93 -17.26 -18.50 -25.05
C ARG A 93 -17.96 -17.72 -23.94
N ARG A 94 -19.30 -17.60 -23.99
CA ARG A 94 -20.08 -16.87 -22.97
C ARG A 94 -20.18 -17.65 -21.66
N ALA A 95 -20.38 -18.97 -21.76
CA ALA A 95 -20.37 -19.88 -20.62
C ALA A 95 -19.00 -19.97 -19.94
N GLN A 96 -17.93 -19.40 -20.50
CA GLN A 96 -16.67 -19.28 -19.79
C GLN A 96 -16.74 -18.29 -18.61
N LEU A 97 -17.64 -17.31 -18.69
CA LEU A 97 -17.77 -16.21 -17.73
C LEU A 97 -18.76 -16.51 -16.60
N GLY A 98 -19.70 -17.42 -16.81
CA GLY A 98 -20.78 -17.65 -15.85
C GLY A 98 -22.07 -18.10 -16.51
N GLU A 99 -23.17 -17.82 -15.84
CA GLU A 99 -24.51 -17.86 -16.42
C GLU A 99 -24.63 -16.84 -17.56
N ILE A 100 -25.51 -17.12 -18.52
CA ILE A 100 -25.63 -16.33 -19.74
C ILE A 100 -26.88 -15.43 -19.65
N PHE A 101 -26.68 -14.12 -19.86
CA PHE A 101 -27.74 -13.11 -19.83
C PHE A 101 -27.85 -12.37 -21.15
N GLU A 102 -29.05 -11.96 -21.54
CA GLU A 102 -29.21 -10.96 -22.59
C GLU A 102 -28.80 -9.58 -22.07
N LEU A 103 -28.02 -8.83 -22.86
CA LEU A 103 -27.49 -7.52 -22.48
C LEU A 103 -27.87 -6.46 -23.53
N ASP A 104 -28.57 -5.41 -23.11
CA ASP A 104 -28.78 -4.22 -23.92
C ASP A 104 -27.54 -3.33 -23.88
N ARG A 105 -26.88 -3.21 -25.03
CA ARG A 105 -25.70 -2.37 -25.23
C ARG A 105 -26.00 -1.07 -25.99
N ALA A 106 -27.18 -0.95 -26.59
CA ALA A 106 -27.53 0.17 -27.44
C ALA A 106 -27.85 1.42 -26.61
N THR A 107 -28.56 1.25 -25.48
CA THR A 107 -28.98 2.36 -24.61
C THR A 107 -27.81 3.19 -24.09
N LEU A 108 -26.73 2.54 -23.63
CA LEU A 108 -25.56 3.22 -23.05
C LEU A 108 -24.34 3.26 -23.98
N LYS A 109 -24.46 2.73 -25.20
CA LYS A 109 -23.33 2.54 -26.14
C LYS A 109 -22.18 1.76 -25.49
N SER A 110 -22.50 0.66 -24.81
CA SER A 110 -21.55 -0.09 -23.99
C SER A 110 -20.43 -0.73 -24.82
N ASP A 111 -19.18 -0.58 -24.38
CA ASP A 111 -17.99 -0.89 -25.20
C ASP A 111 -17.58 -2.37 -25.22
N GLY A 112 -18.14 -3.18 -24.31
CA GLY A 112 -17.88 -4.62 -24.19
C GLY A 112 -16.70 -4.97 -23.28
N VAL A 113 -16.18 -4.03 -22.50
CA VAL A 113 -15.06 -4.24 -21.57
C VAL A 113 -15.55 -4.16 -20.12
N PHE A 114 -15.15 -5.12 -19.28
CA PHE A 114 -15.59 -5.14 -17.87
C PHE A 114 -15.18 -3.90 -17.09
N ARG A 115 -15.92 -3.61 -16.02
CA ARG A 115 -15.67 -2.50 -15.09
C ARG A 115 -15.74 -3.00 -13.64
N SER A 116 -14.97 -2.38 -12.77
CA SER A 116 -15.03 -2.64 -11.33
C SER A 116 -16.32 -2.08 -10.71
N SER A 117 -16.72 -2.67 -9.58
CA SER A 117 -17.88 -2.21 -8.81
C SER A 117 -17.52 -1.09 -7.83
N PRO A 118 -18.51 -0.38 -7.26
CA PRO A 118 -18.27 0.58 -6.18
C PRO A 118 -17.51 -0.02 -4.99
N ARG A 119 -17.66 -1.33 -4.73
CA ARG A 119 -16.88 -2.04 -3.70
C ARG A 119 -15.38 -2.00 -4.02
N GLY A 120 -15.00 -2.22 -5.27
CA GLY A 120 -13.61 -2.13 -5.71
C GLY A 120 -13.04 -0.72 -5.56
N TRP A 121 -13.79 0.29 -6.03
CA TRP A 121 -13.41 1.69 -5.90
C TRP A 121 -13.28 2.15 -4.45
N PHE A 122 -14.22 1.76 -3.60
CA PHE A 122 -14.20 2.04 -2.17
C PHE A 122 -12.95 1.46 -1.51
N THR A 123 -12.66 0.18 -1.74
CA THR A 123 -11.49 -0.51 -1.17
C THR A 123 -10.19 0.17 -1.61
N PHE A 124 -10.05 0.47 -2.91
CA PHE A 124 -8.87 1.15 -3.44
C PHE A 124 -8.66 2.53 -2.81
N GLY A 125 -9.73 3.35 -2.73
CA GLY A 125 -9.68 4.67 -2.14
C GLY A 125 -9.27 4.63 -0.67
N HIS A 126 -9.92 3.78 0.13
CA HIS A 126 -9.63 3.70 1.57
C HIS A 126 -8.23 3.16 1.86
N ALA A 127 -7.77 2.14 1.14
CA ALA A 127 -6.42 1.62 1.29
C ALA A 127 -5.36 2.69 0.98
N THR A 128 -5.56 3.45 -0.10
CA THR A 128 -4.66 4.54 -0.51
C THR A 128 -4.65 5.67 0.52
N PHE A 129 -5.82 6.13 0.95
CA PHE A 129 -5.91 7.19 1.94
C PHE A 129 -5.34 6.74 3.30
N ALA A 130 -5.67 5.54 3.79
CA ALA A 130 -5.11 5.04 5.04
C ALA A 130 -3.56 5.10 5.07
N LEU A 131 -2.91 4.75 3.95
CA LEU A 131 -1.46 4.86 3.81
C LEU A 131 -0.98 6.31 3.86
N LEU A 132 -1.66 7.24 3.19
CA LEU A 132 -1.34 8.66 3.24
C LEU A 132 -1.50 9.23 4.67
N PHE A 133 -2.58 8.87 5.35
CA PHE A 133 -2.85 9.28 6.73
C PHE A 133 -1.81 8.73 7.70
N PHE A 134 -1.31 7.51 7.50
CA PHE A 134 -0.20 6.97 8.29
C PHE A 134 1.05 7.85 8.21
N PHE A 135 1.47 8.26 7.00
CA PHE A 135 2.62 9.16 6.86
C PHE A 135 2.34 10.57 7.39
N GLY A 136 1.11 11.07 7.26
CA GLY A 136 0.66 12.31 7.89
C GLY A 136 0.78 12.25 9.42
N HIS A 137 0.36 11.15 10.03
CA HIS A 137 0.46 10.94 11.47
C HIS A 137 1.92 10.98 11.96
N ILE A 138 2.83 10.26 11.29
CA ILE A 138 4.26 10.28 11.61
C ILE A 138 4.83 11.70 11.49
N TRP A 139 4.45 12.44 10.44
CA TRP A 139 4.89 13.83 10.23
C TRP A 139 4.42 14.77 11.35
N HIS A 140 3.15 14.73 11.73
CA HIS A 140 2.60 15.58 12.78
C HIS A 140 3.09 15.19 14.18
N GLY A 141 3.25 13.89 14.45
CA GLY A 141 3.83 13.38 15.69
C GLY A 141 5.28 13.85 15.86
N ALA A 142 6.09 13.70 14.81
CA ALA A 142 7.43 14.26 14.74
C ALA A 142 7.42 15.77 15.04
N ARG A 143 6.68 16.57 14.28
CA ARG A 143 6.62 18.05 14.44
C ARG A 143 6.30 18.46 15.88
N THR A 144 5.36 17.77 16.52
CA THR A 144 4.95 18.07 17.89
C THR A 144 6.09 17.80 18.87
N LEU A 145 6.72 16.62 18.77
CA LEU A 145 7.85 16.25 19.62
C LEU A 145 9.05 17.19 19.43
N PHE A 146 9.44 17.50 18.19
CA PHE A 146 10.60 18.38 17.90
C PHE A 146 10.49 19.78 18.51
N ARG A 147 9.27 20.34 18.60
CA ARG A 147 9.05 21.65 19.22
C ARG A 147 9.22 21.57 20.73
N ASP A 148 8.65 20.54 21.35
CA ASP A 148 8.55 20.45 22.79
C ASP A 148 9.88 20.02 23.41
N VAL A 149 10.66 19.12 22.78
CA VAL A 149 12.02 18.81 23.27
C VAL A 149 12.97 20.00 23.21
N PHE A 150 12.86 20.87 22.20
CA PHE A 150 13.67 22.10 22.14
C PHE A 150 13.29 23.08 23.24
N ALA A 151 11.99 23.29 23.47
CA ALA A 151 11.51 24.17 24.54
C ALA A 151 11.95 23.67 25.93
N VAL A 152 11.85 22.36 26.19
CA VAL A 152 12.34 21.73 27.42
C VAL A 152 13.86 21.87 27.54
N GLN A 153 14.62 21.67 26.46
CA GLN A 153 16.07 21.83 26.45
C GLN A 153 16.48 23.25 26.84
N VAL A 154 15.84 24.27 26.26
CA VAL A 154 16.12 25.68 26.56
C VAL A 154 15.72 26.02 27.99
N ALA A 155 14.52 25.63 28.43
CA ALA A 155 14.01 25.95 29.76
C ALA A 155 14.87 25.31 30.87
N THR A 156 15.21 24.03 30.73
CA THR A 156 16.06 23.33 31.71
C THR A 156 17.51 23.83 31.68
N GLY A 157 18.03 24.19 30.50
CA GLY A 157 19.36 24.78 30.36
C GLY A 157 19.45 26.13 31.05
N PHE A 158 18.46 27.00 30.79
CA PHE A 158 18.33 28.30 31.43
C PHE A 158 18.17 28.19 32.96
N ALA A 159 17.36 27.23 33.45
CA ALA A 159 17.24 27.01 34.88
C ALA A 159 18.58 26.63 35.55
N MET A 160 19.44 25.88 34.86
CA MET A 160 20.75 25.50 35.40
C MET A 160 21.77 26.63 35.38
N THR A 161 21.62 27.67 34.55
CA THR A 161 22.59 28.79 34.52
C THR A 161 22.60 29.60 35.81
N PHE A 162 21.52 29.58 36.59
CA PHE A 162 21.47 30.23 37.91
C PHE A 162 22.39 29.58 38.96
N TYR A 163 22.76 28.32 38.76
CA TYR A 163 23.54 27.52 39.72
C TYR A 163 24.91 27.07 39.19
N TYR A 164 25.06 26.98 37.88
CA TYR A 164 26.30 26.51 37.25
C TYR A 164 27.40 27.58 37.27
N ARG A 165 28.62 27.18 37.69
CA ARG A 165 29.80 28.06 37.67
C ARG A 165 30.75 27.66 36.53
N PRO A 166 30.94 28.51 35.51
CA PRO A 166 31.74 28.18 34.32
C PRO A 166 33.26 28.37 34.54
N THR A 167 33.81 27.96 35.68
CA THR A 167 35.25 28.01 35.97
C THR A 167 35.81 26.58 36.06
N VAL A 168 37.05 26.37 35.61
CA VAL A 168 37.66 25.01 35.53
C VAL A 168 37.70 24.32 36.90
N THR A 169 37.87 25.09 37.97
CA THR A 169 37.97 24.60 39.35
C THR A 169 36.62 24.35 40.01
N GLU A 170 35.54 25.01 39.57
CA GLU A 170 34.22 24.95 40.22
C GLU A 170 33.11 24.31 39.35
N ALA A 171 33.38 23.99 38.08
CA ALA A 171 32.38 23.42 37.18
C ALA A 171 31.82 22.09 37.70
N PHE A 172 32.69 21.19 38.17
CA PHE A 172 32.24 19.90 38.70
C PHE A 172 31.50 20.03 40.03
N SER A 173 32.00 20.85 40.95
CA SER A 173 31.38 21.05 42.27
C SER A 173 30.02 21.77 42.17
N SER A 174 29.88 22.74 41.27
CA SER A 174 28.59 23.39 41.00
C SER A 174 27.56 22.44 40.38
N VAL A 175 28.00 21.49 39.56
CA VAL A 175 27.14 20.41 39.07
C VAL A 175 26.69 19.46 40.19
N GLN A 176 27.59 19.09 41.10
CA GLN A 176 27.24 18.26 42.27
C GLN A 176 26.21 18.98 43.15
N TYR A 177 26.40 20.27 43.39
CA TYR A 177 25.44 21.11 44.12
C TYR A 177 24.04 21.08 43.49
N ILE A 178 23.94 21.19 42.15
CA ILE A 178 22.65 21.06 41.44
C ILE A 178 22.03 19.67 41.66
N MET A 179 22.83 18.61 41.72
CA MET A 179 22.33 17.25 41.88
C MET A 179 21.90 16.92 43.32
N THR A 180 22.54 17.50 44.34
CA THR A 180 22.34 17.08 45.74
C THR A 180 21.61 18.10 46.61
N GLU A 181 21.81 19.40 46.39
CA GLU A 181 21.34 20.46 47.30
C GLU A 181 20.17 21.28 46.71
N VAL A 182 20.11 21.44 45.39
CA VAL A 182 19.05 22.21 44.73
C VAL A 182 17.76 21.38 44.67
N ASN A 183 16.66 21.95 45.17
CA ASN A 183 15.35 21.29 45.10
C ASN A 183 14.97 20.96 43.64
N LEU A 184 14.69 19.69 43.36
CA LEU A 184 14.45 19.14 42.02
C LEU A 184 15.61 19.34 41.01
N GLY A 185 16.80 19.78 41.44
CA GLY A 185 17.92 20.04 40.54
C GLY A 185 18.43 18.78 39.83
N TRP A 186 18.38 17.62 40.50
CA TRP A 186 18.64 16.32 39.89
C TRP A 186 17.69 16.01 38.73
N LEU A 187 16.40 16.37 38.87
CA LEU A 187 15.37 16.13 37.85
C LEU A 187 15.58 17.07 36.67
N ILE A 188 15.80 18.36 36.92
CA ILE A 188 16.06 19.37 35.88
C ILE A 188 17.28 18.96 35.04
N ARG A 189 18.38 18.55 35.68
CA ARG A 189 19.59 18.11 34.99
C ARG A 189 19.38 16.81 34.21
N SER A 190 18.62 15.87 34.76
CA SER A 190 18.31 14.60 34.09
C SER A 190 17.44 14.82 32.85
N VAL A 191 16.40 15.65 32.97
CA VAL A 191 15.54 16.05 31.86
C VAL A 191 16.32 16.81 30.79
N HIS A 192 17.22 17.72 31.17
CA HIS A 192 18.09 18.41 30.21
C HIS A 192 19.00 17.45 29.42
N ARG A 193 19.57 16.44 30.11
CA ARG A 193 20.41 15.44 29.46
C ARG A 193 19.60 14.54 28.52
N TRP A 194 18.45 14.04 28.98
CA TRP A 194 17.59 13.19 28.15
C TRP A 194 17.02 13.94 26.96
N SER A 195 16.60 15.20 27.15
CA SER A 195 16.09 16.07 26.08
C SER A 195 17.17 16.32 25.02
N ALA A 196 18.43 16.52 25.43
CA ALA A 196 19.55 16.65 24.50
C ALA A 196 19.75 15.38 23.65
N SER A 197 19.71 14.19 24.28
CA SER A 197 19.82 12.92 23.56
C SER A 197 18.65 12.69 22.60
N MET A 198 17.43 13.02 23.01
CA MET A 198 16.25 12.93 22.14
C MET A 198 16.34 13.91 20.98
N MET A 199 16.81 15.14 21.18
CA MET A 199 17.01 16.12 20.11
C MET A 199 17.98 15.61 19.03
N VAL A 200 19.11 15.00 19.43
CA VAL A 200 20.09 14.45 18.48
C VAL A 200 19.52 13.24 17.74
N LEU A 201 18.90 12.29 18.45
CA LEU A 201 18.26 11.12 17.83
C LEU A 201 17.22 11.55 16.79
N MET A 202 16.35 12.48 17.19
CA MET A 202 15.27 12.95 16.35
C MET A 202 15.83 13.73 15.15
N MET A 203 16.86 14.57 15.32
CA MET A 203 17.55 15.23 14.20
C MET A 203 18.04 14.22 13.15
N ILE A 204 18.67 13.10 13.57
CA ILE A 204 19.12 12.05 12.66
C ILE A 204 17.93 11.45 11.89
N LEU A 205 16.85 11.09 12.59
CA LEU A 205 15.64 10.55 11.96
C LEU A 205 15.00 11.55 10.99
N HIS A 206 15.01 12.83 11.30
CA HIS A 206 14.49 13.89 10.43
C HIS A 206 15.27 14.01 9.13
N VAL A 207 16.61 14.07 9.22
CA VAL A 207 17.48 14.13 8.04
C VAL A 207 17.29 12.88 7.17
N PHE A 208 17.25 11.70 7.80
CA PHE A 208 16.99 10.44 7.10
C PHE A 208 15.65 10.45 6.36
N ARG A 209 14.57 10.91 7.01
CA ARG A 209 13.24 11.04 6.38
C ARG A 209 13.25 12.03 5.21
N VAL A 210 13.89 13.19 5.35
CA VAL A 210 13.98 14.19 4.28
C VAL A 210 14.75 13.63 3.08
N TYR A 211 15.80 12.86 3.33
CA TYR A 211 16.55 12.17 2.28
C TYR A 211 15.69 11.13 1.54
N LEU A 212 15.04 10.21 2.28
CA LEU A 212 14.21 9.16 1.67
C LEU A 212 13.01 9.70 0.90
N THR A 213 12.40 10.79 1.38
CA THR A 213 11.23 11.41 0.74
C THR A 213 11.59 12.39 -0.39
N GLY A 214 12.88 12.56 -0.70
CA GLY A 214 13.35 13.52 -1.71
C GLY A 214 13.04 14.98 -1.35
N GLY A 215 12.89 15.28 -0.06
CA GLY A 215 12.49 16.60 0.44
C GLY A 215 13.54 17.70 0.20
N PHE A 216 14.76 17.31 -0.16
CA PHE A 216 15.86 18.22 -0.52
C PHE A 216 15.79 18.73 -1.97
N LYS A 217 14.95 18.14 -2.82
CA LYS A 217 14.81 18.53 -4.23
C LYS A 217 14.01 19.83 -4.38
N LYS A 218 14.19 20.52 -5.51
CA LYS A 218 13.42 21.69 -5.92
C LYS A 218 11.91 21.47 -5.72
N PRO A 219 11.14 22.45 -5.20
CA PRO A 219 11.50 23.82 -4.85
C PRO A 219 11.97 24.03 -3.40
N ARG A 220 12.30 22.96 -2.66
CA ARG A 220 12.54 23.01 -1.19
C ARG A 220 14.00 23.14 -0.79
N GLU A 221 14.86 23.59 -1.71
CA GLU A 221 16.31 23.68 -1.52
C GLU A 221 16.69 24.60 -0.36
N LEU A 222 16.01 25.73 -0.19
CA LEU A 222 16.26 26.65 0.94
C LEU A 222 15.92 26.01 2.29
N THR A 223 14.82 25.25 2.36
CA THR A 223 14.43 24.51 3.56
C THR A 223 15.44 23.40 3.89
N TRP A 224 16.04 22.79 2.86
CA TRP A 224 17.10 21.82 3.05
C TRP A 224 18.37 22.44 3.62
N VAL A 225 18.87 23.53 3.02
CA VAL A 225 20.07 24.23 3.51
C VAL A 225 19.89 24.68 4.96
N THR A 226 18.75 25.29 5.27
CA THR A 226 18.44 25.69 6.66
C THR A 226 18.37 24.50 7.61
N GLY A 227 17.79 23.37 7.18
CA GLY A 227 17.78 22.13 7.96
C GLY A 227 19.18 21.57 8.24
N VAL A 228 20.08 21.58 7.25
CA VAL A 228 21.47 21.13 7.41
C VAL A 228 22.23 22.03 8.39
N VAL A 229 22.08 23.36 8.28
CA VAL A 229 22.69 24.32 9.21
C VAL A 229 22.23 24.06 10.64
N LEU A 230 20.93 23.86 10.87
CA LEU A 230 20.38 23.56 12.19
C LEU A 230 20.86 22.20 12.73
N ALA A 231 21.05 21.20 11.87
CA ALA A 231 21.60 19.90 12.28
C ALA A 231 23.04 20.04 12.76
N VAL A 232 23.88 20.79 12.03
CA VAL A 232 25.26 21.09 12.45
C VAL A 232 25.27 21.81 13.80
N LEU A 233 24.47 22.87 13.95
CA LEU A 233 24.36 23.61 15.22
C LEU A 233 23.92 22.70 16.38
N THR A 234 22.94 21.84 16.15
CA THR A 234 22.45 20.89 17.17
C THR A 234 23.55 19.93 17.60
N ALA A 235 24.32 19.38 16.66
CA ALA A 235 25.46 18.51 16.96
C ALA A 235 26.57 19.27 17.73
N SER A 236 26.91 20.49 17.29
CA SER A 236 27.90 21.33 17.97
C SER A 236 27.50 21.66 19.41
N PHE A 237 26.23 22.00 19.66
CA PHE A 237 25.72 22.20 21.03
C PHE A 237 25.71 20.92 21.85
N GLY A 238 25.44 19.77 21.24
CA GLY A 238 25.54 18.47 21.89
C GLY A 238 26.96 18.19 22.42
N VAL A 239 27.99 18.42 21.60
CA VAL A 239 29.40 18.21 21.99
C VAL A 239 29.84 19.22 23.05
N THR A 240 29.57 20.52 22.81
CA THR A 240 30.00 21.58 23.75
C THR A 240 29.27 21.46 25.08
N GLY A 241 27.97 21.17 25.09
CA GLY A 241 27.19 20.94 26.31
C GLY A 241 27.66 19.73 27.12
N TYR A 242 28.10 18.65 26.45
CA TYR A 242 28.62 17.45 27.11
C TYR A 242 29.91 17.71 27.91
N SER A 243 30.68 18.73 27.53
CA SER A 243 31.95 19.06 28.18
C SER A 243 31.84 19.98 29.41
N LEU A 244 30.69 20.64 29.61
CA LEU A 244 30.47 21.59 30.71
C LEU A 244 30.63 20.97 32.11
N PRO A 245 30.16 19.74 32.41
CA PRO A 245 30.32 19.16 33.75
C PRO A 245 31.76 18.90 34.18
N ARG A 246 32.72 18.87 33.24
CA ARG A 246 34.14 18.56 33.49
C ARG A 246 34.37 17.27 34.29
N ASP A 247 33.49 16.29 34.14
CA ASP A 247 33.71 14.93 34.67
C ASP A 247 34.77 14.20 33.82
N GLN A 248 35.21 13.02 34.28
CA GLN A 248 36.26 12.25 33.60
C GLN A 248 35.92 12.04 32.12
N ILE A 249 34.64 11.78 31.80
CA ILE A 249 34.19 11.52 30.43
C ILE A 249 34.16 12.81 29.59
N GLY A 250 33.63 13.91 30.12
CA GLY A 250 33.61 15.20 29.44
C GLY A 250 35.01 15.80 29.22
N TYR A 251 35.96 15.55 30.12
CA TYR A 251 37.35 15.97 29.96
C TYR A 251 38.04 15.27 28.77
N TRP A 252 37.90 13.93 28.67
CA TRP A 252 38.49 13.18 27.55
C TRP A 252 37.79 13.45 26.22
N ALA A 253 36.49 13.72 26.23
CA ALA A 253 35.72 14.02 25.01
C ALA A 253 36.17 15.31 24.29
N VAL A 254 36.80 16.26 25.00
CA VAL A 254 37.32 17.52 24.41
C VAL A 254 38.82 17.47 24.11
N LYS A 255 39.53 16.49 24.67
CA LYS A 255 40.99 16.35 24.54
C LYS A 255 41.42 15.57 23.29
N MET A 256 40.49 14.84 22.66
CA MET A 256 40.68 14.20 21.35
C MET A 256 40.53 15.22 20.22
#